data_AF-A0A6J5WGZ4-F1
#
_entry.id   AF-A0A6J5WGZ4-F1
#
_cell.length_a   1.000
_cell.length_b   1.000
_cell.length_c   1.000
_cell.angle_alpha   90.00
_cell.angle_beta   90.00
_cell.angle_gamma   90.00
#
_symmetry.space_group_name_H-M   'P 1'
#
loop_
_entity.id
_entity.type
_entity.pdbx_description
1 polymer ?
#
loop_
_entity_poly.entity_id
_entity_poly.type
_entity_poly.pdbx_seq_one_letter_code
_entity_poly.pdbx_strand_id
1 'polypeptide(L)'
;MAGLPTSSFKANTGSAAAEDPKLGLTKQIRSHEVAIAELNALSPSRAVYQKNGNLFFRTTIQKAMTSEQKQIDLAKASLGKLNSS
;
A
#
# COMPACT_ATOMS: atom_id res chain seq x y z
N MET A 1 -9.15 -35.12 -23.47
CA MET A 1 -8.25 -34.21 -22.72
C MET A 1 -8.45 -32.80 -23.26
N ALA A 2 -9.21 -31.96 -22.55
CA ALA A 2 -9.43 -30.56 -22.93
C ALA A 2 -8.20 -29.73 -22.51
N GLY A 3 -7.65 -28.95 -23.44
CA GLY A 3 -6.45 -28.14 -23.23
C GLY A 3 -6.68 -27.00 -22.23
N LEU A 4 -5.68 -26.75 -21.38
CA LEU A 4 -5.65 -25.61 -20.47
C LEU A 4 -5.37 -24.30 -21.25
N PRO A 5 -6.08 -23.20 -20.94
CA PRO A 5 -5.67 -21.88 -21.41
C PRO A 5 -4.47 -21.39 -20.59
N THR A 6 -3.35 -21.11 -21.26
CA THR A 6 -2.20 -20.40 -20.69
C THR A 6 -2.53 -18.91 -20.60
N SER A 7 -2.96 -18.44 -19.44
CA SER A 7 -3.04 -17.00 -19.18
C SER A 7 -1.63 -16.43 -19.05
N SER A 8 -1.18 -15.76 -20.12
CA SER A 8 0.02 -14.94 -20.10
C SER A 8 -0.24 -13.71 -19.22
N PHE A 9 0.16 -13.78 -17.95
CA PHE A 9 0.30 -12.60 -17.12
C PHE A 9 1.47 -11.78 -17.68
N LYS A 10 1.17 -10.81 -18.55
CA LYS A 10 2.11 -9.74 -18.88
C LYS A 10 2.41 -9.00 -17.59
N ALA A 11 3.61 -9.20 -17.05
CA ALA A 11 4.18 -8.27 -16.09
C ALA A 11 4.27 -6.91 -16.78
N ASN A 12 3.43 -5.98 -16.38
CA ASN A 12 3.61 -4.57 -16.73
C ASN A 12 4.83 -4.07 -15.95
N THR A 13 6.02 -4.37 -16.47
CA THR A 13 7.23 -3.62 -16.13
C THR A 13 7.08 -2.25 -16.79
N GLY A 14 6.21 -1.43 -16.20
CA GLY A 14 6.18 -0.01 -16.45
C GLY A 14 7.59 0.50 -16.19
N SER A 15 8.23 0.98 -17.24
CA SER A 15 9.53 1.65 -17.19
C SER A 15 9.54 2.58 -15.98
N ALA A 16 10.45 2.33 -15.04
CA ALA A 16 10.76 3.27 -13.98
C ALA A 16 11.44 4.48 -14.61
N ALA A 17 10.67 5.30 -15.33
CA ALA A 17 10.97 6.71 -15.41
C ALA A 17 11.12 7.15 -13.95
N ALA A 18 12.23 7.82 -13.63
CA ALA A 18 12.49 8.34 -12.30
C ALA A 18 11.37 9.33 -11.95
N GLU A 19 10.28 8.80 -11.42
CA GLU A 19 9.17 9.57 -10.88
C GLU A 19 9.77 10.49 -9.82
N ASP A 20 9.41 11.77 -9.89
CA ASP A 20 9.85 12.75 -8.91
C ASP A 20 9.65 12.16 -7.50
N PRO A 21 10.70 12.08 -6.66
CA PRO A 21 10.59 11.49 -5.32
C PRO A 21 9.43 12.06 -4.50
N LYS A 22 9.07 13.33 -4.72
CA LYS A 22 7.93 13.99 -4.09
C LYS A 22 6.60 13.46 -4.63
N LEU A 23 6.50 13.24 -5.94
CA LEU A 23 5.32 12.65 -6.57
C LEU A 23 5.11 11.20 -6.09
N GLY A 24 6.19 10.42 -6.00
CA GLY A 24 6.17 9.07 -5.44
C GLY A 24 5.66 9.03 -4.01
N LEU A 25 6.20 9.88 -3.12
CA LEU A 25 5.74 9.99 -1.72
C LEU A 25 4.29 10.45 -1.62
N THR A 26 3.86 11.39 -2.46
CA THR A 26 2.47 11.87 -2.45
C THR A 26 1.49 10.76 -2.86
N LYS A 27 1.84 9.96 -3.88
CA LYS A 27 1.07 8.78 -4.27
C LYS A 27 1.01 7.75 -3.13
N GLN A 28 2.13 7.53 -2.43
CA GLN A 28 2.19 6.63 -1.30
C GLN A 28 1.30 7.11 -0.13
N ILE A 29 1.36 8.38 0.26
CA ILE A 29 0.49 8.96 1.30
C ILE A 29 -0.99 8.70 0.97
N ARG A 30 -1.40 9.01 -0.27
CA ARG A 30 -2.79 8.81 -0.71
C ARG A 30 -3.19 7.33 -0.63
N SER A 31 -2.30 6.41 -0.99
CA SER A 31 -2.60 4.97 -0.92
C SER A 31 -2.86 4.50 0.52
N HIS A 32 -2.10 5.00 1.50
CA HIS A 32 -2.32 4.70 2.91
C HIS A 32 -3.62 5.32 3.45
N GLU A 33 -3.97 6.54 3.01
CA GLU A 33 -5.24 7.18 3.37
C GLU A 33 -6.45 6.37 2.85
N VAL A 34 -6.36 5.85 1.62
CA VAL A 34 -7.38 4.95 1.06
C VAL A 34 -7.45 3.65 1.86
N ALA A 35 -6.31 3.04 2.22
CA ALA A 35 -6.30 1.83 3.02
C ALA A 35 -7.00 2.02 4.39
N ILE A 36 -6.81 3.17 5.04
CA ILE A 36 -7.53 3.49 6.29
C ILE A 36 -9.04 3.58 6.06
N ALA A 37 -9.48 4.24 4.99
CA ALA A 37 -10.89 4.35 4.64
C ALA A 37 -11.51 2.97 4.35
N GLU A 38 -10.81 2.12 3.61
CA GLU A 38 -11.24 0.75 3.33
C GLU A 38 -11.31 -0.09 4.60
N LEU A 39 -10.31 0.00 5.48
CA LEU A 39 -10.30 -0.69 6.77
C LEU A 39 -11.47 -0.26 7.67
N ASN A 40 -11.80 1.03 7.70
CA ASN A 40 -12.94 1.57 8.44
C ASN A 40 -14.29 1.12 7.89
N ALA A 41 -14.38 0.84 6.58
CA ALA A 41 -15.61 0.34 5.95
C ALA A 41 -15.88 -1.14 6.25
N LEU A 42 -14.92 -1.87 6.83
CA LEU A 42 -15.09 -3.27 7.21
C LEU A 42 -15.80 -3.42 8.56
N SER A 43 -16.46 -4.57 8.75
CA SER A 43 -16.98 -4.94 10.06
C SER A 43 -15.84 -5.02 11.09
N PRO A 44 -15.97 -4.41 12.29
CA PRO A 44 -14.90 -4.37 13.30
C PRO A 44 -14.36 -5.73 13.75
N SER A 45 -15.18 -6.78 13.67
CA SER A 45 -14.80 -8.16 14.05
C SER A 45 -14.07 -8.92 12.95
N ARG A 46 -14.00 -8.37 11.72
CA ARG A 46 -13.34 -9.01 10.58
C ARG A 46 -11.83 -9.02 10.79
N ALA A 47 -11.22 -10.19 10.64
CA ALA A 47 -9.77 -10.31 10.60
C ALA A 47 -9.22 -9.76 9.27
N VAL A 48 -8.10 -9.06 9.35
CA VAL A 48 -7.37 -8.53 8.18
C VAL A 48 -5.94 -9.06 8.20
N TYR A 49 -5.24 -8.92 7.08
CA TYR A 49 -3.89 -9.42 6.92
C TYR A 49 -2.96 -8.32 6.44
N GLN A 50 -1.82 -8.19 7.10
CA GLN A 50 -0.75 -7.30 6.66
C GLN A 50 0.26 -8.10 5.85
N LYS A 51 0.58 -7.63 4.65
CA LYS A 51 1.56 -8.25 3.76
C LYS A 51 2.95 -7.69 4.06
N ASN A 52 3.93 -8.58 4.21
CA ASN A 52 5.35 -8.23 4.25
C ASN A 52 6.12 -9.19 3.33
N GLY A 53 6.56 -8.69 2.18
CA GLY A 53 7.09 -9.54 1.11
C GLY A 53 6.05 -10.57 0.67
N ASN A 54 6.40 -11.85 0.78
CA ASN A 54 5.52 -12.97 0.43
C ASN A 54 4.73 -13.52 1.64
N LEU A 55 4.88 -12.93 2.82
CA LEU A 55 4.22 -13.38 4.05
C LEU A 55 3.01 -12.50 4.37
N PHE A 56 1.97 -13.14 4.90
CA PHE A 56 0.74 -12.48 5.36
C PHE A 56 0.56 -12.74 6.85
N PHE A 57 0.50 -11.68 7.64
CA PHE A 57 0.32 -11.74 9.08
C PHE A 57 -1.09 -11.33 9.44
N ARG A 58 -1.83 -12.22 10.10
CA ARG A 58 -3.18 -11.91 10.59
C ARG A 58 -3.09 -10.83 11.66
N THR A 59 -3.93 -9.80 11.55
CA THR A 59 -4.01 -8.69 12.49
C THR A 59 -5.44 -8.21 12.67
N THR A 60 -5.64 -7.22 13.54
CA THR A 60 -6.94 -6.55 13.75
C THR A 60 -7.02 -5.28 12.91
N ILE A 61 -8.24 -4.85 12.60
CA ILE A 61 -8.49 -3.59 11.88
C ILE A 61 -7.83 -2.41 12.59
N GLN A 62 -7.98 -2.32 13.91
CA GLN A 62 -7.36 -1.27 14.73
C GLN A 62 -5.83 -1.24 14.58
N LYS A 63 -5.17 -2.39 14.68
CA LYS A 63 -3.70 -2.47 14.52
C LYS A 63 -3.26 -2.13 13.10
N ALA A 64 -4.02 -2.57 12.09
CA ALA A 64 -3.76 -2.23 10.71
C ALA A 64 -3.88 -0.71 10.48
N MET A 65 -4.95 -0.08 10.97
CA MET A 65 -5.14 1.38 10.86
C MET A 65 -4.01 2.17 11.55
N THR A 66 -3.60 1.78 12.76
CA THR A 66 -2.46 2.43 13.44
C THR A 66 -1.17 2.28 12.64
N SER A 67 -0.96 1.13 11.99
CA SER A 67 0.19 0.92 11.10
C SER A 67 0.13 1.83 9.88
N GLU A 68 -1.02 1.92 9.20
CA GLU A 68 -1.20 2.80 8.04
C GLU A 68 -1.00 4.28 8.41
N GLN A 69 -1.54 4.70 9.56
CA GLN A 69 -1.36 6.07 10.06
C GLN A 69 0.12 6.38 10.32
N LYS A 70 0.85 5.44 10.91
CA LYS A 70 2.31 5.58 11.12
C LYS A 70 3.06 5.74 9.79
N GLN A 71 2.65 5.03 8.74
CA GLN A 71 3.27 5.17 7.41
C GLN A 71 2.97 6.52 6.78
N ILE A 72 1.75 7.05 6.96
CA ILE A 72 1.39 8.41 6.54
C ILE A 72 2.30 9.43 7.22
N ASP A 73 2.50 9.33 8.53
CA ASP A 73 3.30 10.29 9.29
C ASP A 73 4.78 10.27 8.84
N LEU A 74 5.33 9.08 8.61
CA LEU A 74 6.69 8.90 8.08
C LEU A 74 6.85 9.46 6.66
N ALA A 75 5.87 9.21 5.78
CA ALA A 75 5.89 9.71 4.42
C ALA A 75 5.74 11.24 4.36
N LYS A 76 4.86 11.81 5.19
CA LYS A 76 4.71 13.28 5.34
C LYS A 76 5.99 13.92 5.88
N ALA A 77 6.64 13.31 6.88
CA ALA A 77 7.92 13.80 7.39
C ALA A 77 9.03 13.77 6.32
N SER A 78 9.08 12.71 5.51
CA SER A 78 10.04 12.58 4.40
C SER A 78 9.77 13.62 3.30
N LEU A 79 8.50 13.84 2.97
CA LEU A 79 8.09 14.87 2.01
C LEU A 79 8.45 16.28 2.49
N GLY A 80 8.27 16.55 3.80
CA GLY A 80 8.71 17.80 4.41
C GLY A 80 10.21 18.05 4.23
N LYS A 81 11.05 17.04 4.47
CA LYS A 81 12.51 17.15 4.27
C LYS A 81 12.89 17.49 2.82
N LEU A 82 12.21 16.90 1.84
CA LEU A 82 12.44 17.17 0.41
C LEU A 82 11.93 18.55 -0.04
N ASN A 83 11.00 19.16 0.70
CA ASN A 83 10.52 20.52 0.42
C ASN A 83 11.36 21.60 1.10
N SER A 84 12.16 21.23 2.10
CA SER A 84 13.10 22.13 2.80
C SER A 84 14.53 22.09 2.24
N SER A 85 14.81 21.27 1.22
CA SER A 85 16.04 21.27 0.42
C SER A 85 15.80 21.92 -0.92
#